data_AF-A0A9N9JQF9-F1
#
_entry.id   AF-A0A9N9JQF9-F1
#
_cell.length_a   1.000
_cell.length_b   1.000
_cell.length_c   1.000
_cell.angle_alpha   90.00
_cell.angle_beta   90.00
_cell.angle_gamma   90.00
#
_symmetry.space_group_name_H-M   'P 1'
#
loop_
_entity.id
_entity.type
_entity.pdbx_description
1 polymer ?
#
loop_
_entity_poly.entity_id
_entity_poly.type
_entity_poly.pdbx_seq_one_letter_code
_entity_poly.pdbx_strand_id
1 'polypeptide(L)'
;TFLFSTSVQGHQFHVFEILCEYRRGSDNKKLRHVYKLSRGYTDAIVGEGGVGWSGDSRWCAVASGRGTIHVFAINPYGGPAHIPSHVTGWVNNMDEQYSTTTQSPV
;
A
#
# COMPACT_ATOMS: atom_id res chain seq x y z
N THR A 1 11.00 -1.52 -0.75
CA THR A 1 10.95 -0.17 -0.15
C THR A 1 9.78 0.61 -0.74
N PHE A 2 9.05 1.36 0.06
CA PHE A 2 7.92 2.17 -0.40
C PHE A 2 8.19 3.67 -0.27
N LEU A 3 7.67 4.43 -1.23
CA LEU A 3 7.55 5.87 -1.24
C LEU A 3 6.07 6.22 -1.17
N PHE A 4 5.73 7.12 -0.25
CA PHE A 4 4.37 7.63 -0.08
C PHE A 4 4.33 9.09 -0.50
N SER A 5 3.31 9.46 -1.26
CA SER A 5 3.00 10.87 -1.51
C SER A 5 1.52 11.15 -1.23
N THR A 6 1.25 12.38 -0.81
CA THR A 6 -0.09 12.87 -0.56
C THR A 6 -0.38 14.06 -1.47
N SER A 7 -1.62 14.17 -1.93
CA SER A 7 -2.11 15.41 -2.54
C SER A 7 -2.13 16.55 -1.51
N VAL A 8 -2.02 17.79 -1.99
CA VAL A 8 -2.14 19.02 -1.18
C VAL A 8 -3.48 19.08 -0.44
N GLN A 9 -4.55 18.58 -1.05
CA GLN A 9 -5.89 18.53 -0.45
C GLN A 9 -6.03 17.42 0.60
N GLY A 10 -5.12 16.44 0.63
CA GLY A 10 -5.14 15.29 1.54
C GLY A 10 -6.26 14.27 1.29
N HIS A 11 -6.81 14.25 0.07
CA HIS A 11 -7.83 13.26 -0.32
C HIS A 11 -7.24 11.98 -0.88
N GLN A 12 -6.12 12.12 -1.60
CA GLN A 12 -5.51 11.07 -2.41
C GLN A 12 -4.08 10.83 -1.96
N PHE A 13 -3.74 9.56 -1.83
CA PHE A 13 -2.41 9.10 -1.49
C PHE A 13 -1.90 8.12 -2.53
N HIS A 14 -0.63 8.24 -2.88
CA HIS A 14 0.01 7.39 -3.86
C HIS A 14 1.14 6.61 -3.19
N VAL A 15 1.16 5.31 -3.42
CA VAL A 15 2.20 4.40 -2.93
C VAL A 15 2.99 3.88 -4.12
N PHE A 16 4.29 4.14 -4.09
CA PHE A 16 5.23 3.65 -5.09
C PHE A 16 6.21 2.68 -4.44
N GLU A 17 6.49 1.57 -5.09
CA GLU A 17 7.59 0.69 -4.75
C GLU A 17 8.84 1.15 -5.48
N ILE A 18 9.92 1.30 -4.71
CA ILE A 18 11.25 1.52 -5.25
C ILE A 18 11.86 0.14 -5.53
N LEU A 19 12.10 -0.14 -6.80
CA LEU A 19 12.67 -1.40 -7.27
C LEU A 19 14.19 -1.27 -7.35
N CYS A 20 14.91 -2.20 -6.71
CA CYS A 20 16.35 -2.35 -6.92
C CYS A 20 16.59 -3.26 -8.13
N GLU A 21 17.65 -3.02 -8.90
CA GLU A 21 18.01 -3.67 -10.18
C GLU A 21 18.22 -5.20 -10.12
N TYR A 22 17.94 -5.85 -8.99
CA TYR A 22 18.11 -7.30 -8.79
C TYR A 22 17.01 -8.15 -9.45
N ARG A 23 15.87 -7.56 -9.84
CA ARG A 23 14.82 -8.27 -10.56
C ARG A 23 15.16 -8.32 -12.06
N ARG A 24 15.91 -9.37 -12.40
CA ARG A 24 16.34 -9.83 -13.72
C ARG A 24 15.22 -9.77 -14.77
N GLY A 25 15.09 -8.62 -15.43
CA GLY A 25 14.16 -8.36 -16.52
C GLY A 25 14.47 -7.02 -17.16
N SER A 26 14.40 -6.94 -18.49
CA SER A 26 14.79 -5.81 -19.35
C SER A 26 14.00 -4.49 -19.13
N ASP A 27 13.15 -4.41 -18.13
CA ASP A 27 12.39 -3.21 -17.80
C ASP A 27 13.22 -2.32 -16.87
N ASN A 28 13.79 -1.25 -17.42
CA ASN A 28 14.55 -0.21 -16.71
C ASN A 28 13.71 0.61 -15.70
N LYS A 29 12.57 0.09 -15.24
CA LYS A 29 11.62 0.81 -14.40
C LYS A 29 12.05 0.71 -12.93
N LYS A 30 12.70 1.77 -12.43
CA LYS A 30 13.18 1.88 -11.05
C LYS A 30 12.07 2.12 -10.01
N LEU A 31 10.86 2.43 -10.46
CA LEU A 31 9.71 2.79 -9.63
C LEU A 31 8.41 2.16 -10.15
N ARG A 32 7.64 1.50 -9.28
CA ARG A 32 6.34 0.92 -9.61
C ARG A 32 5.25 1.61 -8.79
N HIS A 33 4.26 2.23 -9.44
CA HIS A 33 3.08 2.75 -8.74
C HIS A 33 2.17 1.58 -8.37
N VAL A 34 1.96 1.35 -7.07
CA VAL A 34 1.28 0.15 -6.55
C VAL A 34 -0.15 0.46 -6.14
N TYR A 35 -0.36 1.58 -5.44
CA TYR A 35 -1.68 1.94 -4.92
C TYR A 35 -1.99 3.42 -5.10
N LYS A 36 -3.26 3.69 -5.37
CA LYS A 36 -3.92 4.98 -5.17
C LYS A 36 -4.97 4.80 -4.09
N LEU A 37 -4.76 5.41 -2.93
CA LEU A 37 -5.62 5.31 -1.75
C LEU A 37 -6.41 6.60 -1.62
N SER A 38 -7.69 6.49 -1.24
CA SER A 38 -8.58 7.64 -1.10
C SER A 38 -9.18 7.68 0.30
N ARG A 39 -9.07 8.84 0.94
CA ARG A 39 -9.56 9.04 2.31
C ARG A 39 -11.03 9.45 2.39
N GLY A 40 -11.47 10.23 1.42
CA GLY A 40 -12.77 10.89 1.38
C GLY A 40 -12.69 12.23 0.66
N TYR A 41 -13.77 13.01 0.71
CA TYR A 41 -13.94 14.25 -0.06
C TYR A 41 -13.55 15.54 0.68
N THR A 42 -13.37 15.48 2.00
CA THR A 42 -13.07 16.69 2.80
C THR A 42 -11.58 16.98 2.86
N ASP A 43 -11.22 18.23 2.58
CA ASP A 43 -9.85 18.72 2.67
C ASP A 43 -9.27 18.53 4.08
N ALA A 44 -8.01 18.13 4.11
CA ALA A 44 -7.27 18.02 5.36
C ALA A 44 -5.77 17.90 5.15
N ILE A 45 -5.05 18.30 6.18
CA ILE A 45 -3.60 18.21 6.22
C ILE A 45 -3.20 16.81 6.69
N VAL A 46 -2.18 16.25 6.04
CA VAL A 46 -1.45 15.06 6.51
C VAL A 46 -0.04 15.51 6.86
N GLY A 47 0.31 15.44 8.14
CA GLY A 47 1.64 15.81 8.63
C GLY A 47 2.69 14.75 8.29
N GLU A 48 3.97 15.09 8.44
CA GLU A 48 5.11 14.19 8.19
C GLU A 48 5.04 12.91 9.06
N GLY A 49 4.71 13.04 10.35
CA GLY A 49 4.46 11.91 11.25
C GLY A 49 3.05 11.32 11.16
N GLY A 50 2.24 11.78 10.20
CA GLY A 50 0.84 11.34 10.05
C GLY A 50 0.71 10.00 9.32
N VAL A 51 1.78 9.43 8.79
CA VAL A 51 1.76 8.18 8.04
C VAL A 51 2.52 7.10 8.80
N GLY A 52 1.85 5.97 9.05
CA GLY A 52 2.43 4.81 9.72
C GLY A 52 2.30 3.55 8.87
N TRP A 53 3.28 2.66 8.97
CA TRP A 53 3.31 1.37 8.28
C TRP A 53 3.39 0.24 9.30
N SER A 54 2.69 -0.86 9.04
CA SER A 54 2.96 -2.10 9.77
C SER A 54 4.34 -2.66 9.40
N GLY A 55 4.97 -3.41 10.31
CA GLY A 55 6.31 -3.96 10.08
C GLY A 55 6.40 -4.92 8.89
N ASP A 56 5.28 -5.55 8.52
CA ASP A 56 5.15 -6.42 7.34
C ASP A 56 4.72 -5.67 6.06
N SER A 57 4.54 -4.36 6.14
CA SER A 57 4.06 -3.49 5.06
C SER A 57 2.70 -3.91 4.46
N ARG A 58 1.83 -4.54 5.27
CA ARG A 58 0.46 -4.92 4.87
C ARG A 58 -0.62 -3.91 5.26
N TRP A 59 -0.28 -2.98 6.14
CA TRP A 59 -1.17 -1.93 6.58
C TRP A 59 -0.48 -0.58 6.49
N CYS A 60 -1.22 0.40 6.00
CA CYS A 60 -0.82 1.80 5.98
C CYS A 60 -1.89 2.62 6.70
N ALA A 61 -1.51 3.36 7.72
CA ALA A 61 -2.38 4.26 8.47
C ALA A 61 -2.06 5.71 8.12
N VAL A 62 -3.08 6.50 7.83
CA VAL A 62 -2.95 7.94 7.54
C VAL A 62 -3.81 8.74 8.51
N ALA A 63 -3.14 9.44 9.41
CA ALA A 63 -3.72 10.40 10.32
C ALA A 63 -3.99 11.74 9.63
N SER A 64 -5.17 12.26 9.93
CA SER A 64 -5.78 13.44 9.36
C SER A 64 -5.76 14.58 10.36
N GLY A 65 -5.46 15.81 9.90
CA GLY A 65 -5.67 17.02 10.70
C GLY A 65 -7.13 17.26 11.14
N ARG A 66 -8.09 16.45 10.66
CA ARG A 66 -9.49 16.45 11.13
C ARG A 66 -9.77 15.47 12.27
N GLY A 67 -8.73 14.89 12.88
CA GLY A 67 -8.86 13.96 14.00
C GLY A 67 -9.33 12.55 13.60
N THR A 68 -9.18 12.17 12.34
CA THR A 68 -9.49 10.81 11.85
C THR A 68 -8.22 10.06 11.47
N ILE A 69 -8.26 8.73 11.52
CA ILE A 69 -7.20 7.88 10.98
C ILE A 69 -7.83 6.92 9.99
N HIS A 70 -7.28 6.88 8.79
CA HIS A 70 -7.73 5.97 7.74
C HIS A 70 -6.71 4.86 7.63
N VAL A 71 -7.19 3.62 7.74
CA VAL A 71 -6.35 2.41 7.69
C VAL A 71 -6.62 1.70 6.38
N PHE A 72 -5.57 1.50 5.59
CA PHE A 72 -5.62 0.88 4.29
C PHE A 72 -4.90 -0.47 4.33
N ALA A 73 -5.61 -1.51 3.89
CA ALA A 73 -5.01 -2.80 3.60
C ALA A 73 -4.24 -2.71 2.28
N ILE A 74 -2.95 -3.02 2.32
CA ILE A 74 -2.03 -2.96 1.19
C ILE A 74 -1.23 -4.26 1.12
N ASN A 75 -0.72 -4.62 -0.04
CA ASN A 75 0.11 -5.80 -0.18
C ASN A 75 1.52 -5.36 -0.60
N PRO A 76 2.59 -5.79 0.09
CA PRO A 76 3.95 -5.44 -0.30
C PRO A 76 4.29 -5.92 -1.72
N TYR A 77 3.61 -6.96 -2.21
CA TYR A 77 3.78 -7.48 -3.56
C TYR A 77 2.96 -6.72 -4.62
N GLY A 78 2.07 -5.84 -4.18
CA GLY A 78 0.99 -5.27 -4.98
C GLY A 78 -0.22 -6.21 -5.07
N GLY A 79 -1.24 -5.76 -5.80
CA GLY A 79 -2.50 -6.49 -5.95
C GLY A 79 -3.50 -6.23 -4.82
N PRO A 80 -4.66 -6.90 -4.83
CA PRO A 80 -5.71 -6.69 -3.83
C PRO A 80 -5.29 -7.19 -2.44
N ALA A 81 -5.92 -6.64 -1.41
CA ALA A 81 -5.82 -7.18 -0.05
C ALA A 81 -6.55 -8.54 0.02
N HIS A 82 -6.02 -9.44 0.85
CA HIS A 82 -6.58 -10.78 1.06
C HIS A 82 -6.78 -11.03 2.56
N ILE A 83 -7.95 -11.55 2.95
CA ILE A 83 -8.35 -11.65 4.36
C ILE A 83 -7.36 -12.51 5.16
N PRO A 84 -6.99 -13.74 4.75
CA PRO A 84 -5.96 -14.52 5.44
C PRO A 84 -4.61 -13.82 5.59
N SER A 85 -4.19 -13.04 4.59
CA SER A 85 -2.91 -12.35 4.69
C SER A 85 -2.97 -11.17 5.69
N HIS A 86 -4.10 -10.49 5.79
CA HIS A 86 -4.22 -9.28 6.61
C HIS A 86 -4.78 -9.52 8.01
N VAL A 87 -5.59 -10.57 8.19
CA VAL A 87 -6.30 -10.87 9.45
C VAL A 87 -5.68 -12.05 10.17
N THR A 88 -5.30 -13.12 9.45
CA THR A 88 -4.72 -14.33 10.07
C THR A 88 -3.19 -14.37 10.01
N GLY A 89 -2.54 -13.35 9.44
CA GLY A 89 -1.09 -13.23 9.39
C GLY A 89 -0.40 -14.19 8.43
N TRP A 90 -1.12 -14.74 7.44
CA TRP A 90 -0.55 -15.75 6.54
C TRP A 90 0.39 -15.11 5.51
N VAL A 91 1.68 -15.47 5.53
CA VAL A 91 2.72 -14.87 4.67
C VAL A 91 3.20 -15.87 3.63
N ASN A 92 2.99 -15.56 2.36
CA ASN A 92 3.58 -16.31 1.24
C ASN A 92 4.97 -15.76 0.93
N ASN A 93 5.86 -16.67 0.54
CA ASN A 93 7.24 -16.33 0.21
C ASN A 93 7.31 -15.58 -1.12
N MET A 94 8.27 -14.66 -1.27
CA MET A 94 8.35 -13.74 -2.43
C MET A 94 8.56 -14.45 -3.78
N ASP A 95 9.13 -15.66 -3.76
CA ASP A 95 9.45 -16.45 -4.95
C ASP A 95 8.27 -17.30 -5.44
N GLU A 96 7.21 -17.41 -4.64
CA GLU A 96 5.97 -18.03 -5.06
C GLU A 96 5.14 -17.00 -5.83
N GLN A 97 4.93 -17.25 -7.13
CA GLN A 97 4.01 -16.45 -7.92
C GLN A 97 2.66 -16.40 -7.21
N TYR A 98 2.14 -15.19 -6.99
CA TYR A 98 0.75 -14.98 -6.59
C TYR A 98 -0.13 -15.62 -7.66
N SER A 99 -0.54 -16.86 -7.42
CA SER A 99 -1.52 -17.53 -8.24
C SER A 99 -2.84 -16.83 -7.94
N THR A 100 -3.33 -16.06 -8.90
CA THR A 100 -4.62 -15.38 -8.86
C THR A 100 -5.74 -16.41 -8.95
N THR A 101 -5.79 -17.38 -8.03
CA THR A 101 -6.95 -18.25 -7.88
C THR A 101 -7.96 -17.47 -7.05
N THR A 102 -8.75 -16.70 -7.78
CA THR A 102 -10.02 -16.10 -7.39
C THR A 102 -10.69 -16.89 -6.26
N GLN A 103 -10.60 -16.39 -5.02
CA GLN A 103 -11.66 -16.68 -4.06
C GLN A 103 -12.74 -15.62 -4.30
N SER A 104 -13.85 -16.10 -4.85
CA SER A 104 -15.09 -15.36 -5.05
C SER A 104 -15.47 -14.59 -3.78
N PRO A 105 -16.02 -13.37 -3.89
CA PRO A 105 -16.59 -12.69 -2.74
C PRO A 105 -17.76 -13.53 -2.21
N VAL A 106 -17.78 -13.74 -0.90
CA VAL A 106 -18.96 -14.24 -0.17
C VAL A 106 -19.85 -13.05 0.16
#